data_AF-A0A963QDN5-F1
#
_entry.id   AF-A0A963QDN5-F1
#
_cell.length_a   1.000
_cell.length_b   1.000
_cell.length_c   1.000
_cell.angle_alpha   90.00
_cell.angle_beta   90.00
_cell.angle_gamma   90.00
#
_symmetry.space_group_name_H-M   'P 1'
#
loop_
_entity.id
_entity.type
_entity.pdbx_description
1 polymer ?
#
loop_
_entity_poly.entity_id
_entity_poly.type
_entity_poly.pdbx_seq_one_letter_code
_entity_poly.pdbx_strand_id
1 'polypeptide(L)'
;MLLPHKAVIALVDGKKFELFRNIGNEASPELAEMAPPKLDEHNKGAGAHHYSSSGNPTGHLLDEDAHAAAVAQWLNSQVLGHKIETLVVIAAPRTLGELRRHYHKQLEQALLGELSKDLNGRSGPEIIAALRSK
;
A
#
# COMPACT_ATOMS: atom_id res chain seq x y z
N MET A 1 5.10 -5.75 16.63
CA MET A 1 4.95 -4.27 16.70
C MET A 1 3.63 -3.84 17.36
N LEU A 2 3.57 -2.68 18.06
CA LEU A 2 2.33 -2.07 18.56
C LEU A 2 1.69 -1.21 17.46
N LEU A 3 0.38 -1.32 17.26
CA LEU A 3 -0.39 -0.55 16.28
C LEU A 3 -1.15 0.55 17.02
N PRO A 4 -0.74 1.82 16.93
CA PRO A 4 -1.47 2.91 17.58
C PRO A 4 -2.87 3.07 16.98
N HIS A 5 -3.79 3.62 17.77
CA HIS A 5 -5.12 3.97 17.27
C HIS A 5 -4.98 4.96 16.09
N LYS A 6 -5.83 4.80 15.08
CA LYS A 6 -5.80 5.52 13.79
C LYS A 6 -4.62 5.22 12.87
N ALA A 7 -3.72 4.29 13.22
CA ALA A 7 -2.69 3.83 12.30
C ALA A 7 -3.33 3.32 10.99
N VAL A 8 -2.75 3.71 9.86
CA VAL A 8 -3.18 3.23 8.55
C VAL A 8 -2.24 2.15 8.09
N ILE A 9 -2.79 1.06 7.57
CA ILE A 9 -2.07 -0.08 7.02
C ILE A 9 -2.37 -0.09 5.52
N ALA A 10 -1.33 0.08 4.72
CA ALA A 10 -1.37 0.02 3.27
C ALA A 10 -0.87 -1.34 2.80
N LEU A 11 -1.76 -2.15 2.24
CA LEU A 11 -1.44 -3.41 1.57
C LEU A 11 -1.31 -3.15 0.08
N VAL A 12 -0.13 -3.40 -0.47
CA VAL A 12 0.18 -3.12 -1.88
C VAL A 12 0.66 -4.40 -2.54
N ASP A 13 -0.06 -4.81 -3.58
CA ASP A 13 0.34 -5.81 -4.54
C ASP A 13 0.66 -5.17 -5.89
N GLY A 14 1.24 -5.92 -6.83
CA GLY A 14 1.46 -5.45 -8.19
C GLY A 14 0.20 -4.94 -8.91
N LYS A 15 -1.00 -5.32 -8.48
CA LYS A 15 -2.27 -4.90 -9.09
C LYS A 15 -3.36 -4.49 -8.10
N LYS A 16 -3.09 -4.56 -6.81
CA LYS A 16 -4.10 -4.35 -5.76
C LYS A 16 -3.56 -3.39 -4.73
N PHE A 17 -4.43 -2.52 -4.28
CA PHE A 17 -4.15 -1.61 -3.20
C PHE A 17 -5.32 -1.64 -2.22
N GLU A 18 -5.06 -2.12 -1.01
CA GLU A 18 -6.02 -2.21 0.06
C GLU A 18 -5.55 -1.34 1.23
N LEU A 19 -6.49 -0.66 1.87
CA LEU A 19 -6.21 0.21 3.00
C LEU A 19 -7.04 -0.22 4.17
N PHE A 20 -6.39 -0.26 5.33
CA PHE A 20 -7.04 -0.53 6.58
C PHE A 20 -6.69 0.59 7.55
N ARG A 21 -7.63 0.92 8.42
CA ARG A 21 -7.38 1.82 9.54
C ARG A 21 -7.60 1.07 10.84
N ASN A 22 -6.65 1.21 11.74
CA ASN A 22 -6.84 0.76 13.11
C ASN A 22 -7.86 1.67 13.80
N ILE A 23 -9.07 1.18 13.99
CA ILE A 23 -10.13 1.83 14.78
C ILE A 23 -10.15 1.31 16.23
N GLY A 24 -9.39 0.24 16.50
CA GLY A 24 -9.21 -0.32 17.83
C GLY A 24 -8.12 0.39 18.64
N ASN A 25 -7.81 -0.17 19.80
CA ASN A 25 -6.77 0.35 20.70
C ASN A 25 -5.47 -0.48 20.59
N GLU A 26 -4.40 -0.05 21.25
CA GLU A 26 -3.09 -0.72 21.15
C GLU A 26 -3.10 -2.17 21.68
N ALA A 27 -3.93 -2.44 22.69
CA ALA A 27 -4.09 -3.77 23.27
C ALA A 27 -4.88 -4.71 22.34
N SER A 28 -5.96 -4.19 21.75
CA SER A 28 -6.90 -4.86 20.86
C SER A 28 -7.10 -4.03 19.59
N PRO A 29 -6.16 -4.11 18.63
CA PRO A 29 -6.29 -3.41 17.36
C PRO A 29 -7.41 -4.04 16.54
N GLU A 30 -8.15 -3.19 15.86
CA GLU A 30 -9.26 -3.58 15.01
C GLU A 30 -9.12 -2.85 13.67
N LEU A 31 -8.98 -3.63 12.59
CA LEU A 31 -8.77 -3.08 11.26
C LEU A 31 -10.11 -2.92 10.55
N ALA A 32 -10.48 -1.66 10.31
CA ALA A 32 -11.57 -1.32 9.41
C ALA A 32 -11.04 -1.14 7.99
N GLU A 33 -11.63 -1.84 7.03
CA GLU A 33 -11.38 -1.60 5.61
C GLU A 33 -11.76 -0.17 5.23
N MET A 34 -10.85 0.48 4.50
CA MET A 34 -11.09 1.79 3.91
C MET A 34 -11.39 1.63 2.43
N ALA A 35 -12.26 2.50 1.90
CA ALA A 35 -12.50 2.52 0.47
C ALA A 35 -11.18 2.74 -0.29
N PRO A 36 -10.85 1.87 -1.27
CA PRO A 36 -9.64 2.04 -2.04
C PRO A 36 -9.73 3.38 -2.78
N PRO A 37 -8.70 4.23 -2.70
CA PRO A 37 -8.69 5.48 -3.41
C PRO A 37 -8.65 5.20 -4.91
N LYS A 38 -9.22 6.13 -5.69
CA LYS A 38 -8.95 6.16 -7.13
C LYS A 38 -7.48 6.55 -7.29
N LEU A 39 -6.64 5.58 -7.64
CA LEU A 39 -5.28 5.84 -8.07
C LEU A 39 -5.35 6.40 -9.48
N ASP A 40 -4.85 7.61 -9.68
CA ASP A 40 -4.64 8.17 -11.01
C ASP A 40 -3.41 7.49 -11.62
N GLU A 41 -3.62 6.32 -12.24
CA GLU A 41 -2.61 5.63 -13.06
C GLU A 41 -2.39 6.37 -14.41
N HIS A 42 -2.39 7.71 -14.39
CA HIS A 42 -2.53 8.61 -15.54
C HIS A 42 -1.31 8.68 -16.48
N ASN A 43 -0.45 7.66 -16.47
CA ASN A 43 0.48 7.38 -17.56
C ASN A 43 -0.06 6.30 -18.53
N LYS A 44 -1.38 6.13 -18.61
CA LYS A 44 -2.01 5.58 -19.82
C LYS A 44 -2.25 6.74 -20.76
N GLY A 45 -1.33 6.90 -21.71
CA GLY A 45 -1.50 7.77 -22.86
C GLY A 45 -2.90 7.57 -23.44
N ALA A 46 -3.55 8.67 -23.78
CA ALA A 46 -4.82 8.70 -24.47
C ALA A 46 -4.78 7.72 -25.66
N GLY A 47 -5.54 6.63 -25.59
CA GLY A 47 -5.68 5.74 -26.73
C GLY A 47 -5.97 4.29 -26.36
N ALA A 48 -7.18 3.88 -26.71
CA ALA A 48 -7.52 2.54 -27.15
C ALA A 48 -7.58 1.41 -26.12
N HIS A 49 -8.69 0.70 -26.22
CA HIS A 49 -8.88 -0.69 -25.81
C HIS A 49 -7.70 -1.58 -26.26
N HIS A 50 -7.60 -2.77 -25.64
CA HIS A 50 -6.71 -3.90 -25.97
C HIS A 50 -5.28 -3.72 -25.42
N TYR A 51 -4.66 -4.65 -24.70
CA TYR A 51 -4.73 -6.10 -24.79
C TYR A 51 -4.05 -6.68 -23.54
N SER A 52 -4.79 -7.32 -22.65
CA SER A 52 -4.20 -8.28 -21.71
C SER A 52 -3.72 -9.47 -22.54
N SER A 53 -2.57 -9.33 -23.22
CA SER A 53 -1.89 -10.48 -23.81
C SER A 53 -1.28 -11.28 -22.67
N SER A 54 -1.78 -12.49 -22.47
CA SER A 54 -1.23 -13.52 -21.59
C SER A 54 0.19 -13.99 -21.96
N GLY A 55 0.97 -13.20 -22.70
CA GLY A 55 2.26 -13.60 -23.30
C GLY A 55 3.40 -12.59 -23.28
N ASN A 56 3.24 -11.38 -22.72
CA ASN A 56 4.33 -10.39 -22.60
C ASN A 56 4.68 -10.13 -21.12
N PRO A 57 5.67 -10.84 -20.53
CA PRO A 57 6.07 -10.61 -19.15
C PRO A 57 6.58 -9.18 -18.92
N THR A 58 7.18 -8.54 -19.93
CA THR A 58 7.75 -7.18 -19.82
C THR A 58 6.68 -6.09 -19.62
N GLY A 59 5.50 -6.22 -20.24
CA GLY A 59 4.42 -5.25 -20.08
C GLY A 59 3.76 -5.35 -18.70
N HIS A 60 3.59 -6.59 -18.21
CA HIS A 60 3.02 -6.82 -16.89
C HIS A 60 3.86 -6.17 -15.78
N LEU A 61 5.19 -6.28 -15.85
CA LEU A 61 6.09 -5.68 -14.86
C LEU A 61 6.04 -4.15 -14.89
N LEU A 62 5.88 -3.54 -16.07
CA LEU A 62 5.78 -2.09 -16.21
C LEU A 62 4.48 -1.54 -15.59
N ASP A 63 3.36 -2.24 -15.77
CA ASP A 63 2.09 -1.89 -15.12
C ASP A 63 2.21 -2.01 -13.58
N GLU A 64 2.90 -3.03 -13.06
CA GLU A 64 3.12 -3.21 -11.61
C GLU A 64 3.99 -2.10 -11.00
N ASP A 65 5.08 -1.74 -11.67
CA ASP A 65 5.99 -0.68 -11.23
C ASP A 65 5.26 0.69 -11.26
N ALA A 66 4.44 0.93 -12.30
CA ALA A 66 3.60 2.13 -12.39
C ALA A 66 2.53 2.19 -11.28
N HIS A 67 1.93 1.05 -10.94
CA HIS A 67 0.98 0.93 -9.83
C HIS A 67 1.66 1.28 -8.49
N ALA A 68 2.83 0.70 -8.22
CA ALA A 68 3.60 1.01 -7.01
C ALA A 68 3.92 2.51 -6.91
N ALA A 69 4.36 3.13 -8.01
CA ALA A 69 4.62 4.57 -8.04
C ALA A 69 3.36 5.40 -7.75
N ALA A 70 2.21 5.05 -8.33
CA ALA A 70 0.94 5.73 -8.09
C ALA A 70 0.49 5.61 -6.61
N VAL A 71 0.64 4.43 -6.02
CA VAL A 71 0.33 4.19 -4.60
C VAL A 71 1.25 5.03 -3.70
N ALA A 72 2.55 5.04 -3.95
CA ALA A 72 3.49 5.87 -3.20
C ALA A 72 3.13 7.37 -3.27
N GLN A 73 2.80 7.88 -4.46
CA GLN A 73 2.37 9.27 -4.63
C GLN A 73 1.08 9.59 -3.86
N TRP A 74 0.11 8.68 -3.88
CA TRP A 74 -1.12 8.84 -3.12
C TRP A 74 -0.85 8.88 -1.61
N LEU A 75 -0.05 7.93 -1.10
CA LEU A 75 0.34 7.87 0.31
C LEU A 75 1.09 9.13 0.74
N ASN A 76 2.04 9.59 -0.08
CA ASN A 76 2.77 10.85 0.15
C ASN A 76 1.79 12.01 0.31
N SER A 77 0.79 12.10 -0.57
CA SER A 77 -0.23 13.16 -0.54
C SER A 77 -1.09 13.09 0.72
N GLN A 78 -1.44 11.89 1.20
CA GLN A 78 -2.20 11.73 2.45
C GLN A 78 -1.39 12.14 3.68
N VAL A 79 -0.10 11.78 3.73
CA VAL A 79 0.78 12.16 4.84
C VAL A 79 1.06 13.67 4.82
N LEU A 80 1.37 14.24 3.65
CA LEU A 80 1.55 15.68 3.48
C LEU A 80 0.28 16.48 3.82
N GLY A 81 -0.90 15.91 3.53
CA GLY A 81 -2.18 16.47 3.92
C GLY A 81 -2.55 16.28 5.39
N HIS A 82 -1.65 15.74 6.23
CA HIS A 82 -1.88 15.41 7.64
C HIS A 82 -3.09 14.49 7.89
N LYS A 83 -3.47 13.69 6.89
CA LYS A 83 -4.57 12.72 7.01
C LYS A 83 -4.10 11.39 7.58
N ILE A 84 -2.83 11.06 7.35
CA ILE A 84 -2.16 9.87 7.88
C ILE A 84 -0.97 10.35 8.71
N GLU A 85 -1.05 10.12 10.01
CA GLU A 85 0.04 10.41 10.95
C GLU A 85 0.95 9.20 11.13
N THR A 86 0.38 7.99 11.08
CA THR A 86 1.11 6.73 11.25
C THR A 86 0.72 5.77 10.14
N LEU A 87 1.72 5.29 9.42
CA LEU A 87 1.57 4.40 8.28
C LEU A 87 2.36 3.11 8.48
N VAL A 88 1.77 1.98 8.11
CA VAL A 88 2.44 0.70 7.97
C VAL A 88 2.26 0.23 6.53
N VAL A 89 3.36 -0.08 5.84
CA VAL A 89 3.28 -0.58 4.46
C VAL A 89 3.58 -2.07 4.42
N ILE A 90 2.73 -2.83 3.77
CA ILE A 90 2.87 -4.27 3.59
C ILE A 90 2.83 -4.54 2.10
N ALA A 91 3.90 -5.11 1.56
CA ALA A 91 3.99 -5.42 0.14
C ALA A 91 4.97 -6.55 -0.13
N ALA A 92 4.90 -7.16 -1.31
CA ALA A 92 5.94 -8.08 -1.77
C ALA A 92 7.31 -7.37 -1.84
N PRO A 93 8.44 -8.07 -1.60
CA PRO A 93 9.78 -7.44 -1.55
C PRO A 93 10.12 -6.56 -2.76
N ARG A 94 9.66 -6.96 -3.95
CA ARG A 94 9.84 -6.21 -5.20
C ARG A 94 9.05 -4.90 -5.19
N THR A 95 7.74 -4.97 -5.00
CA THR A 95 6.83 -3.81 -4.93
C THR A 95 7.27 -2.83 -3.85
N LEU A 96 7.71 -3.35 -2.70
CA LEU A 96 8.22 -2.55 -1.61
C LEU A 96 9.52 -1.82 -1.98
N GLY A 97 10.39 -2.46 -2.78
CA GLY A 97 11.55 -1.82 -3.39
C GLY A 97 11.17 -0.63 -4.25
N GLU A 98 10.19 -0.78 -5.14
CA GLU A 98 9.71 0.31 -6.00
C GLU A 98 9.03 1.42 -5.20
N LEU A 99 8.18 1.07 -4.23
CA LEU A 99 7.53 2.04 -3.33
C LEU A 99 8.57 2.95 -2.64
N ARG A 100 9.63 2.36 -2.06
CA ARG A 100 10.70 3.09 -1.38
C ARG A 100 11.39 4.12 -2.28
N ARG A 101 11.49 3.88 -3.58
CA ARG A 101 12.11 4.83 -4.55
C ARG A 101 11.27 6.10 -4.72
N HIS A 102 9.98 6.03 -4.40
CA HIS A 102 9.02 7.11 -4.55
C HIS A 102 8.56 7.71 -3.22
N TYR A 103 9.12 7.27 -2.09
CA TYR A 103 8.77 7.82 -0.79
C TYR A 103 9.25 9.25 -0.63
N HIS A 104 8.35 10.08 -0.11
CA HIS A 104 8.67 11.43 0.32
C HIS A 104 9.21 11.38 1.75
N LYS A 105 10.10 12.31 2.12
CA LYS A 105 10.72 12.36 3.46
C LYS A 105 9.68 12.32 4.59
N GLN A 106 8.58 13.05 4.43
CA GLN A 106 7.47 13.08 5.38
C GLN A 106 6.78 11.72 5.53
N LEU A 107 6.62 10.97 4.44
CA LEU A 107 6.08 9.62 4.51
C LEU A 107 7.02 8.70 5.27
N GLU A 108 8.33 8.76 5.00
CA GLU A 108 9.33 7.98 5.74
C GLU A 108 9.29 8.30 7.26
N GLN A 109 9.03 9.55 7.64
CA GLN A 109 8.86 9.94 9.05
C GLN A 109 7.55 9.43 9.67
N ALA A 110 6.47 9.36 8.88
CA ALA A 110 5.19 8.81 9.32
C ALA A 110 5.16 7.27 9.31
N LEU A 111 6.17 6.63 8.72
CA LEU A 111 6.24 5.19 8.56
C LEU A 111 6.67 4.53 9.87
N LEU A 112 5.72 3.85 10.52
CA LEU A 112 5.98 3.05 11.71
C LEU A 112 6.80 1.80 11.40
N GLY A 113 6.59 1.25 10.20
CA GLY A 113 7.32 0.10 9.72
C GLY A 113 6.80 -0.44 8.40
N GLU A 114 7.62 -1.30 7.80
CA GLU A 114 7.35 -1.93 6.52
C GLU A 114 7.43 -3.44 6.66
N LEU A 115 6.52 -4.21 6.05
CA LEU A 115 6.57 -5.66 6.02
C LEU A 115 6.68 -6.16 4.59
N SER A 116 7.79 -6.81 4.27
CA SER A 116 8.05 -7.44 2.96
C SER A 116 7.35 -8.80 2.87
N LYS A 117 6.01 -8.81 2.91
CA LYS A 117 5.18 -10.01 2.85
C LYS A 117 3.93 -9.70 2.03
N ASP A 118 3.53 -10.65 1.18
CA ASP A 118 2.25 -10.57 0.51
C ASP A 118 1.13 -11.03 1.46
N LEU A 119 0.24 -10.10 1.81
CA LEU A 119 -0.91 -10.34 2.68
C LEU A 119 -2.22 -9.85 2.05
N ASN A 120 -2.23 -9.62 0.73
CA ASN A 120 -3.42 -9.14 0.03
C ASN A 120 -4.55 -10.17 0.12
N GLY A 121 -5.78 -9.71 0.35
CA GLY A 121 -6.95 -10.57 0.56
C GLY A 121 -6.97 -11.37 1.87
N ARG A 122 -6.08 -11.06 2.83
CA ARG A 122 -6.13 -11.62 4.19
C ARG A 122 -7.11 -10.84 5.05
N SER A 123 -7.68 -11.50 6.05
CA SER A 123 -8.57 -10.81 7.00
C SER A 123 -7.78 -9.87 7.91
N GLY A 124 -8.41 -8.79 8.36
CA GLY A 124 -7.82 -7.83 9.32
C GLY A 124 -7.07 -8.48 10.51
N PRO A 125 -7.64 -9.51 11.18
CA PRO A 125 -6.96 -10.24 12.25
C PRO A 125 -5.65 -10.93 11.83
N GLU A 126 -5.59 -11.47 10.61
CA GLU A 126 -4.36 -12.11 10.10
C GLU A 126 -3.27 -11.09 9.82
N ILE A 127 -3.63 -9.91 9.31
CA ILE A 127 -2.72 -8.79 9.08
C ILE A 127 -2.13 -8.34 10.42
N ILE A 128 -2.97 -8.16 11.44
CA ILE A 128 -2.52 -7.84 12.81
C ILE A 128 -1.57 -8.90 13.33
N ALA A 129 -1.92 -10.19 13.19
CA ALA A 129 -1.07 -11.29 13.65
C ALA A 129 0.31 -11.27 12.96
N ALA A 130 0.35 -11.00 11.66
CA ALA A 130 1.60 -10.89 10.92
C ALA A 130 2.45 -9.70 11.37
N LEU A 131 1.84 -8.56 11.71
CA LEU A 131 2.52 -7.38 12.26
C LEU A 131 2.99 -7.56 13.71
N ARG A 132 2.33 -8.42 14.49
CA ARG A 132 2.73 -8.78 15.85
C ARG A 132 3.87 -9.80 15.89
N SER A 133 3.92 -10.72 14.91
CA SER A 133 4.94 -11.76 14.79
C SER A 133 6.27 -11.26 14.19
N LYS A 134 6.35 -9.97 13.84
CA LYS A 134 7.52 -9.29 13.31
C LYS A 134 8.22 -8.51 14.42
#